data_AF-A0A8X7BNF2-F1
#
_entry.id   AF-A0A8X7BNF2-F1
#
_cell.length_a   1.000
_cell.length_b   1.000
_cell.length_c   1.000
_cell.angle_alpha   90.00
_cell.angle_beta   90.00
_cell.angle_gamma   90.00
#
_symmetry.space_group_name_H-M   'P 1'
#
loop_
_entity.id
_entity.type
_entity.pdbx_description
1 polymer ?
#
loop_
_entity_poly.entity_id
_entity_poly.type
_entity_poly.pdbx_seq_one_letter_code
_entity_poly.pdbx_strand_id
1 'polypeptide(L)'
;MTFATINDFTLNPNKVYRTIKDTIASYAKRSIRIGRQKKYRYFWSDELTLLKAKRDWLRRKAELPSRPSDVHAWRKQFACFRKALIWSKQSSINEFISNINYTNLIVTERFNLRVS
;
A
#
# COMPACT_ATOMS: atom_id res chain seq x y z
N MET A 1 -28.12 12.00 -12.82
CA MET A 1 -28.08 11.92 -14.29
C MET A 1 -28.71 10.61 -14.70
N THR A 2 -29.83 10.68 -15.41
CA THR A 2 -30.64 9.53 -15.84
C THR A 2 -29.87 8.71 -16.87
N PHE A 3 -29.84 7.38 -16.71
CA PHE A 3 -29.14 6.42 -17.58
C PHE A 3 -29.63 6.41 -19.06
N ALA A 4 -30.66 7.20 -19.39
CA ALA A 4 -31.31 7.23 -20.69
C ALA A 4 -30.43 7.77 -21.83
N THR A 5 -29.38 8.56 -21.55
CA THR A 5 -28.57 9.21 -22.60
C THR A 5 -27.40 8.37 -23.14
N ILE A 6 -27.14 7.18 -22.60
CA ILE A 6 -25.93 6.40 -22.97
C ILE A 6 -26.13 5.60 -24.28
N ASN A 7 -27.38 5.30 -24.68
CA ASN A 7 -27.70 4.44 -25.82
C ASN A 7 -28.24 5.18 -27.05
N ASP A 8 -28.09 6.51 -27.12
CA ASP A 8 -28.51 7.27 -28.29
C ASP A 8 -27.37 7.33 -29.33
N PHE A 9 -27.44 6.46 -30.34
CA PHE A 9 -26.49 6.38 -31.45
C PHE A 9 -26.58 7.58 -32.43
N THR A 10 -27.51 8.50 -32.23
CA THR A 10 -27.61 9.75 -33.01
C THR A 10 -26.68 10.85 -32.49
N LEU A 11 -26.09 10.65 -31.30
CA LEU A 11 -25.15 11.60 -30.69
C LEU A 11 -23.77 11.51 -31.34
N ASN A 12 -23.12 12.67 -31.45
CA ASN A 12 -21.73 12.77 -31.89
C ASN A 12 -20.83 11.78 -31.11
N PRO A 13 -20.05 10.92 -31.79
CA PRO A 13 -19.22 9.90 -31.15
C PRO A 13 -18.29 10.43 -30.05
N ASN A 14 -17.78 11.66 -30.21
CA ASN A 14 -16.92 12.31 -29.22
C ASN A 14 -17.66 12.65 -27.92
N LYS A 15 -18.96 12.95 -28.00
CA LYS A 15 -19.79 13.21 -26.80
C LYS A 15 -20.03 11.92 -26.04
N VAL A 16 -20.36 10.83 -26.74
CA VAL A 16 -20.56 9.50 -26.14
C VAL A 16 -19.30 9.03 -25.42
N TYR A 17 -18.13 9.14 -26.05
CA TYR A 17 -16.85 8.80 -25.44
C TYR A 17 -16.57 9.58 -24.14
N ARG A 18 -16.80 10.90 -24.15
CA ARG A 18 -16.61 11.74 -22.96
C ARG A 18 -17.56 11.36 -21.83
N THR A 19 -18.83 11.16 -22.13
CA THR A 19 -19.84 10.76 -21.13
C THR A 19 -19.48 9.43 -20.48
N ILE A 20 -19.08 8.42 -21.27
CA ILE A 20 -18.67 7.12 -20.73
C ILE A 20 -17.42 7.29 -19.85
N LYS A 21 -16.40 8.00 -20.34
CA LYS A 21 -15.16 8.27 -19.60
C LYS A 21 -15.43 8.96 -18.25
N ASP A 22 -16.25 10.01 -18.25
CA ASP A 22 -16.57 10.80 -17.07
C ASP A 22 -17.44 9.99 -16.09
N THR A 23 -18.34 9.16 -16.61
CA THR A 23 -19.15 8.24 -15.79
C THR A 23 -18.26 7.24 -15.09
N ILE A 24 -17.38 6.53 -15.81
CA ILE A 24 -16.44 5.57 -15.22
C ILE A 24 -15.54 6.26 -14.19
N ALA A 25 -15.00 7.44 -14.51
CA ALA A 25 -14.14 8.19 -13.60
C ALA A 25 -14.89 8.65 -12.33
N SER A 26 -16.14 9.10 -12.45
CA SER A 26 -16.96 9.53 -11.31
C SER A 26 -17.29 8.36 -10.38
N TYR A 27 -17.66 7.21 -10.95
CA TYR A 27 -17.89 5.98 -10.20
C TYR A 27 -16.61 5.50 -9.53
N ALA A 28 -15.49 5.45 -10.25
CA ALA A 28 -14.20 5.06 -9.69
C ALA A 28 -13.76 5.95 -8.53
N LYS A 29 -13.92 7.28 -8.65
CA LYS A 29 -13.63 8.23 -7.54
C LYS A 29 -14.52 8.01 -6.31
N ARG A 30 -15.76 7.55 -6.51
CA ARG A 30 -16.74 7.32 -5.43
C ARG A 30 -16.57 5.96 -4.77
N SER A 31 -16.29 4.91 -5.56
CA SER A 31 -16.15 3.54 -5.08
C SER A 31 -14.75 3.24 -4.53
N ILE A 32 -13.71 3.75 -5.19
CA ILE A 32 -12.33 3.62 -4.73
C ILE A 32 -12.07 4.75 -3.75
N ARG A 33 -12.20 4.45 -2.45
CA ARG A 33 -11.71 5.37 -1.41
C ARG A 33 -10.21 5.54 -1.63
N ILE A 34 -9.81 6.67 -2.22
CA ILE A 34 -8.42 7.11 -2.27
C ILE A 34 -8.03 7.42 -0.83
N GLY A 35 -7.63 6.39 -0.09
CA GLY A 35 -7.10 6.54 1.25
C GLY A 35 -5.96 7.55 1.19
N ARG A 36 -5.93 8.51 2.12
CA ARG A 36 -4.77 9.41 2.24
C ARG A 36 -3.52 8.54 2.30
N GLN A 37 -2.58 8.77 1.38
CA GLN A 37 -1.30 8.10 1.37
C GLN A 37 -0.55 8.56 2.63
N LYS A 38 -0.74 7.85 3.75
CA LYS A 38 0.00 8.11 4.98
C LYS A 38 1.47 7.81 4.66
N LYS A 39 2.39 8.69 5.08
CA LYS A 39 3.83 8.40 5.10
C LYS A 39 4.06 7.29 6.13
N TYR A 40 3.77 6.06 5.75
CA TYR A 40 3.60 4.95 6.69
C TYR A 40 4.95 4.30 6.96
N ARG A 41 5.40 4.40 8.22
CA ARG A 41 6.51 3.62 8.81
C ARG A 41 5.99 2.47 9.68
N TYR A 42 4.80 1.93 9.41
CA TYR A 42 4.13 0.99 10.32
C TYR A 42 4.87 -0.32 10.57
N PHE A 43 5.68 -0.76 9.60
CA PHE A 43 6.50 -1.95 9.78
C PHE A 43 7.77 -1.69 10.63
N TRP A 44 8.03 -0.44 11.05
CA TRP A 44 9.25 -0.07 11.75
C TRP A 44 9.10 -0.21 13.27
N SER A 45 9.48 -1.36 13.80
CA SER A 45 9.47 -1.65 15.24
C SER A 45 10.74 -1.14 15.96
N ASP A 46 10.68 -1.09 17.30
CA ASP A 46 11.86 -0.84 18.14
C ASP A 46 12.93 -1.91 17.95
N GLU A 47 12.54 -3.16 17.70
CA GLU A 47 13.45 -4.26 17.37
C GLU A 47 14.25 -3.95 16.10
N LEU A 48 13.61 -3.46 15.04
CA LEU A 48 14.30 -3.05 13.81
C LEU A 48 15.26 -1.88 14.05
N THR A 49 14.90 -0.96 14.94
CA THR A 49 15.77 0.15 15.35
C THR A 49 17.03 -0.36 16.04
N LEU A 50 16.89 -1.32 16.97
CA LEU A 50 18.01 -1.96 17.65
C LEU A 50 18.89 -2.76 16.68
N LEU A 51 18.29 -3.56 15.80
CA LEU A 51 19.03 -4.33 14.80
C LEU A 51 19.78 -3.42 13.82
N LYS A 52 19.18 -2.30 13.41
CA LYS A 52 19.82 -1.28 12.58
C LYS A 52 20.99 -0.63 13.31
N ALA A 53 20.81 -0.23 14.57
CA ALA A 53 21.87 0.37 15.38
C ALA A 53 23.07 -0.58 15.54
N LYS A 54 22.81 -1.86 15.85
CA LYS A 54 23.84 -2.89 15.97
C LYS A 54 24.58 -3.13 14.65
N ARG A 55 23.85 -3.17 13.54
CA ARG A 55 24.43 -3.26 12.19
C ARG A 55 25.33 -2.06 11.87
N ASP A 56 24.89 -0.85 12.19
CA ASP A 56 25.62 0.39 11.89
C ASP A 56 26.85 0.55 12.77
N TRP A 57 26.81 0.07 14.01
CA TRP A 57 27.98 -0.05 14.87
C TRP A 57 29.00 -1.06 14.33
N LEU A 58 28.55 -2.26 13.94
CA LEU A 58 29.43 -3.29 13.33
C LEU A 58 30.02 -2.82 12.00
N ARG A 59 29.28 -2.05 11.22
CA ARG A 59 29.77 -1.47 9.97
C ARG A 59 30.96 -0.55 10.23
N ARG A 60 30.80 0.40 11.16
CA ARG A 60 31.88 1.33 11.54
C ARG A 60 33.11 0.58 12.03
N LYS A 61 32.92 -0.51 12.77
CA LYS A 61 34.01 -1.38 13.22
C LYS A 61 34.70 -2.11 12.06
N ALA A 62 33.94 -2.60 11.09
CA ALA A 62 34.46 -3.30 9.90
C ALA A 62 35.15 -2.37 8.90
N GLU A 63 34.84 -1.08 8.90
CA GLU A 63 35.50 -0.05 8.07
C GLU A 63 36.89 0.34 8.60
N LEU A 64 37.21 0.01 9.87
CA LEU A 64 38.54 0.20 10.42
C LEU A 64 39.50 -0.86 9.87
N PRO A 65 40.74 -0.50 9.49
CA PRO A 65 41.71 -1.45 8.98
C PRO A 65 42.20 -2.31 10.14
N SER A 66 41.78 -3.58 10.25
CA SER A 66 42.57 -4.63 10.93
C SER A 66 41.99 -6.05 10.99
N ARG A 67 40.68 -6.30 10.81
CA ARG A 67 40.14 -7.66 11.11
C ARG A 67 39.04 -8.15 10.15
N PRO A 68 39.31 -9.19 9.33
CA PRO A 68 38.28 -9.86 8.51
C PRO A 68 37.11 -10.42 9.33
N SER A 69 37.32 -10.76 10.60
CA SER A 69 36.27 -11.22 11.51
C SER A 69 35.17 -10.16 11.72
N ASP A 70 35.53 -8.88 11.74
CA ASP A 70 34.57 -7.78 11.93
C ASP A 70 33.69 -7.60 10.68
N VAL A 71 34.26 -7.81 9.48
CA VAL A 71 33.49 -7.86 8.22
C VAL A 71 32.51 -9.04 8.24
N HIS A 72 32.93 -10.21 8.72
CA HIS A 72 32.05 -11.38 8.83
C HIS A 72 30.90 -11.13 9.83
N ALA A 73 31.21 -10.55 11.00
CA ALA A 73 30.21 -10.17 12.00
C ALA A 73 29.21 -9.15 11.44
N TRP A 74 29.70 -8.14 10.71
CA TRP A 74 28.85 -7.16 10.04
C TRP A 74 27.94 -7.82 8.98
N ARG A 75 28.47 -8.70 8.12
CA ARG A 75 27.68 -9.42 7.11
C ARG A 75 26.59 -10.28 7.76
N LYS A 76 26.90 -10.99 8.85
CA LYS A 76 25.92 -11.77 9.62
C LYS A 76 24.81 -10.88 10.16
N GLN A 77 25.16 -9.77 10.81
CA GLN A 77 24.16 -8.84 11.34
C GLN A 77 23.34 -8.15 10.24
N PHE A 78 23.96 -7.85 9.10
CA PHE A 78 23.28 -7.30 7.94
C PHE A 78 22.22 -8.28 7.40
N ALA A 79 22.56 -9.56 7.29
CA ALA A 79 21.61 -10.61 6.89
C ALA A 79 20.44 -10.74 7.89
N CYS A 80 20.72 -10.74 9.19
CA CYS A 80 19.69 -10.75 10.24
C CYS A 80 18.76 -9.53 10.12
N PHE A 81 19.32 -8.33 10.00
CA PHE A 81 18.54 -7.10 9.84
C PHE A 81 17.68 -7.14 8.57
N ARG A 82 18.24 -7.59 7.44
CA ARG A 82 17.51 -7.71 6.17
C ARG A 82 16.35 -8.69 6.28
N LYS A 83 16.54 -9.84 6.95
CA LYS A 83 15.49 -10.82 7.18
C LYS A 83 14.35 -10.23 8.03
N ALA A 84 14.68 -9.59 9.15
CA ALA A 84 13.70 -8.94 10.03
C ALA A 84 12.93 -7.83 9.31
N LEU A 85 13.60 -7.06 8.46
CA LEU A 85 12.98 -5.98 7.67
C LEU A 85 11.97 -6.53 6.66
N ILE A 86 12.32 -7.60 5.95
CA ILE A 86 11.42 -8.26 4.99
C ILE A 86 10.22 -8.82 5.73
N TRP A 87 10.45 -9.52 6.84
CA TRP A 87 9.39 -10.10 7.66
C TRP A 87 8.41 -9.04 8.17
N SER A 88 8.93 -7.96 8.77
CA SER A 88 8.07 -6.89 9.31
C SER A 88 7.20 -6.23 8.24
N LYS A 89 7.73 -6.06 7.02
CA LYS A 89 6.96 -5.58 5.87
C LYS A 89 5.85 -6.55 5.48
N GLN A 90 6.17 -7.85 5.38
CA GLN A 90 5.20 -8.88 5.03
C GLN A 90 4.10 -8.98 6.09
N SER A 91 4.45 -8.99 7.38
CA SER A 91 3.49 -9.00 8.48
C SER A 91 2.55 -7.80 8.43
N SER A 92 3.08 -6.59 8.20
CA SER A 92 2.26 -5.38 8.07
C SER A 92 1.27 -5.44 6.90
N ILE A 93 1.69 -6.02 5.77
CA ILE A 93 0.81 -6.21 4.60
C ILE A 93 -0.27 -7.24 4.92
N ASN A 94 0.09 -8.37 5.54
CA ASN A 94 -0.86 -9.41 5.88
C ASN A 94 -1.90 -8.91 6.88
N GLU A 95 -1.48 -8.12 7.88
CA GLU A 95 -2.37 -7.47 8.84
C GLU A 95 -3.29 -6.43 8.15
N PHE A 96 -2.76 -5.66 7.20
CA PHE A 96 -3.59 -4.77 6.40
C PHE A 96 -4.65 -5.55 5.63
N ILE A 97 -4.27 -6.62 4.93
CA ILE A 97 -5.18 -7.47 4.15
C ILE A 97 -6.25 -8.10 5.05
N SER A 98 -5.88 -8.61 6.24
CA SER A 98 -6.84 -9.23 7.16
C SER A 98 -7.85 -8.22 7.73
N ASN A 99 -7.44 -6.95 7.86
CA ASN A 99 -8.32 -5.87 8.33
C ASN A 99 -9.19 -5.26 7.22
N ILE A 100 -8.97 -5.59 5.94
CA ILE A 100 -9.85 -5.13 4.86
C ILE A 100 -11.15 -5.93 4.92
N ASN A 101 -12.19 -5.32 5.48
CA ASN A 101 -13.52 -5.90 5.55
C ASN A 101 -14.30 -5.60 4.25
N TYR A 102 -14.19 -6.49 3.26
CA TYR A 102 -14.86 -6.35 1.95
C TYR A 102 -16.40 -6.42 2.02
N THR A 103 -16.96 -6.90 3.13
CA THR A 103 -18.42 -7.01 3.35
C THR A 103 -19.12 -5.65 3.49
N ASN A 104 -18.43 -4.65 4.05
CA ASN A 104 -18.98 -3.29 4.20
C ASN A 104 -19.09 -2.52 2.86
N LEU A 105 -18.46 -2.99 1.79
CA LEU A 105 -18.61 -2.41 0.45
C LEU A 105 -19.96 -2.80 -0.19
N ILE A 106 -20.49 -3.99 0.10
CA ILE A 106 -21.75 -4.49 -0.50
C ILE A 106 -22.98 -3.89 0.20
N VAL A 107 -22.90 -3.66 1.53
CA VAL A 107 -24.06 -3.19 2.31
C VAL A 107 -24.36 -1.72 2.04
N THR A 108 -23.35 -0.86 1.82
CA THR A 108 -23.58 0.56 1.51
C THR A 108 -24.22 0.82 0.14
N GLU A 109 -24.14 -0.11 -0.81
CA GLU A 109 -24.87 0.02 -2.08
C GLU A 109 -26.35 -0.41 -1.96
N ARG A 110 -26.66 -1.40 -1.09
CA ARG A 110 -28.05 -1.86 -0.90
C ARG A 110 -28.91 -0.90 -0.07
N PHE A 111 -28.32 -0.09 0.81
CA PHE A 111 -29.07 0.90 1.59
C PHE A 111 -29.36 2.22 0.84
N ASN A 112 -28.62 2.53 -0.25
CA ASN A 112 -28.87 3.72 -1.07
C ASN A 112 -29.87 3.48 -2.22
N LEU A 113 -30.34 2.24 -2.43
CA LEU A 113 -31.33 1.88 -3.45
C LEU A 113 -32.75 1.66 -2.87
N ARG A 114 -32.97 1.94 -1.57
CA ARG A 114 -34.29 1.88 -0.92
C ARG A 114 -34.83 3.23 -0.45
N VAL A 115 -34.10 4.32 -0.69
CA VAL A 115 -34.53 5.69 -0.36
C VAL A 115 -34.33 6.59 -1.57
N SER A 116 -35.17 6.39 -2.59
CA SER A 116 -35.39 7.31 -3.71
C SER A 116 -36.66 6.91 -4.43
#